data_AF-A0A9Q0PZZ3-F1
#
_entry.id   AF-A0A9Q0PZZ3-F1
#
_cell.length_a   1.000
_cell.length_b   1.000
_cell.length_c   1.000
_cell.angle_alpha   90.00
_cell.angle_beta   90.00
_cell.angle_gamma   90.00
#
_symmetry.space_group_name_H-M   'P 1'
#
loop_
_entity.id
_entity.type
_entity.pdbx_description
1 polymer ?
#
loop_
_entity_poly.entity_id
_entity_poly.type
_entity_poly.pdbx_seq_one_letter_code
_entity_poly.pdbx_strand_id
1 'polypeptide(L)'
;MACLLSFSLPKPSVIKATALSPTTNSPSSPDVLEEKFGRKGIKFLESNNVPSVELKVRNGSSVRVQIPNAHISSYKPKVYWKDDGFEEVLYTLPGKEKDSGVAKGGIGLVINDASEGGSKGSLISSSEWTVKDVDSDSIDAVQVELSCSSGPLEISYVVSLYPLSMASARAKAGIQGLRKCWYCTEPPLSSPFEVLSPSEALKPESPGLLDFDFEPEEKRGSWKVQEEPYIILKDRLSRVYAAPPQERLKAFYNTSPTKYETLDQGKELFFRVIRIGFEDIYVGSPGSSAEKYGNDYFICTGPAAMLVPVVVKPGEEWKGAQMIEHDNL
;
A
#
# COMPACT_ATOMS: atom_id res chain seq x y z
N MET A 1 -46.36 9.82 25.31
CA MET A 1 -45.99 9.16 24.04
C MET A 1 -44.48 9.11 23.94
N ALA A 2 -43.90 7.91 23.99
CA ALA A 2 -42.59 7.57 23.44
C ALA A 2 -42.54 6.04 23.45
N CYS A 3 -42.55 5.45 22.25
CA CYS A 3 -42.64 4.02 22.02
C CYS A 3 -41.22 3.42 22.06
N LEU A 4 -41.01 2.39 22.89
CA LEU A 4 -39.80 1.58 22.91
C LEU A 4 -39.90 0.55 21.78
N LEU A 5 -39.07 0.67 20.75
CA LEU A 5 -38.89 -0.37 19.75
C LEU A 5 -37.59 -1.11 20.03
N SER A 6 -37.73 -2.36 20.48
CA SER A 6 -36.66 -3.34 20.59
C SER A 6 -36.36 -3.93 19.21
N PHE A 7 -35.17 -3.66 18.67
CA PHE A 7 -34.67 -4.38 17.50
C PHE A 7 -33.98 -5.67 17.96
N SER A 8 -34.59 -6.82 17.69
CA SER A 8 -33.95 -8.13 17.79
C SER A 8 -33.10 -8.36 16.54
N LEU A 9 -31.78 -8.54 16.70
CA LEU A 9 -30.90 -8.99 15.63
C LEU A 9 -31.19 -10.47 15.28
N PRO A 10 -31.08 -10.89 14.00
CA PRO A 10 -31.15 -12.30 13.63
C PRO A 10 -29.95 -13.06 14.20
N LYS A 11 -30.22 -14.24 14.78
CA LYS A 11 -29.19 -15.18 15.24
C LYS A 11 -28.40 -15.71 14.03
N PRO A 12 -27.06 -15.72 14.05
CA PRO A 12 -26.30 -16.44 13.03
C PRO A 12 -26.47 -17.95 13.25
N SER A 13 -26.94 -18.65 12.22
CA SER A 13 -26.98 -20.11 12.17
C SER A 13 -25.57 -20.63 11.97
N VAL A 14 -25.05 -21.36 12.96
CA VAL A 14 -23.79 -22.11 12.85
C VAL A 14 -24.02 -23.31 11.94
N ILE A 15 -23.59 -23.21 10.68
CA ILE A 15 -23.41 -24.39 9.83
C ILE A 15 -21.98 -24.89 10.05
N LYS A 16 -21.89 -26.06 10.66
CA LYS A 16 -20.65 -26.78 10.93
C LYS A 16 -20.07 -27.27 9.60
N ALA A 17 -18.99 -26.64 9.11
CA ALA A 17 -18.25 -27.13 7.96
C ALA A 17 -17.34 -28.29 8.36
N THR A 18 -17.46 -29.39 7.62
CA THR A 18 -16.64 -30.60 7.74
C THR A 18 -15.21 -30.29 7.31
N ALA A 19 -14.23 -30.57 8.16
CA ALA A 19 -12.82 -30.41 7.83
C ALA A 19 -12.40 -31.36 6.70
N LEU A 20 -11.84 -30.81 5.62
CA LEU A 20 -11.10 -31.56 4.61
C LEU A 20 -9.61 -31.37 4.86
N SER A 21 -8.89 -32.48 4.72
CA SER A 21 -7.44 -32.63 4.91
C SER A 21 -6.64 -31.66 4.03
N PRO A 22 -5.45 -31.22 4.45
CA PRO A 22 -4.63 -30.31 3.67
C PRO A 22 -4.11 -31.00 2.41
N THR A 23 -4.57 -30.57 1.24
CA THR A 23 -3.92 -30.88 -0.03
C THR A 23 -2.69 -30.00 -0.16
N THR A 24 -1.53 -30.62 -0.43
CA THR A 24 -0.32 -29.93 -0.89
C THR A 24 -0.66 -29.10 -2.13
N ASN A 25 -0.71 -27.77 -1.98
CA ASN A 25 -1.03 -26.84 -3.04
C ASN A 25 0.18 -26.73 -3.97
N SER A 26 0.08 -27.29 -5.18
CA SER A 26 0.80 -26.75 -6.32
C SER A 26 0.18 -25.39 -6.68
N PRO A 27 0.95 -24.40 -7.18
CA PRO A 27 0.38 -23.16 -7.68
C PRO A 27 -0.71 -23.48 -8.70
N SER A 28 -1.93 -23.06 -8.42
CA SER A 28 -3.08 -23.31 -9.29
C SER A 28 -2.84 -22.64 -10.63
N SER A 29 -2.91 -23.39 -11.73
CA SER A 29 -2.80 -22.83 -13.07
C SER A 29 -3.87 -21.75 -13.29
N PRO A 30 -3.59 -20.75 -14.15
CA PRO A 30 -4.55 -19.67 -14.44
C PRO A 30 -5.91 -20.21 -14.90
N ASP A 31 -5.94 -21.31 -15.65
CA ASP A 31 -7.18 -21.95 -16.13
C ASP A 31 -8.08 -22.43 -14.98
N VAL A 32 -7.49 -23.02 -13.94
CA VAL A 32 -8.23 -23.51 -12.77
C VAL A 32 -8.77 -22.32 -11.95
N LEU A 33 -7.97 -21.26 -11.82
CA LEU A 33 -8.42 -20.03 -11.16
C LEU A 33 -9.54 -19.35 -11.93
N GLU A 34 -9.46 -19.29 -13.26
CA GLU A 34 -10.50 -18.74 -14.11
C GLU A 34 -11.79 -19.55 -14.05
N GLU A 35 -11.72 -20.89 -14.05
CA GLU A 35 -12.90 -21.75 -13.90
C GLU A 35 -13.59 -21.53 -12.54
N LYS A 36 -12.81 -21.44 -11.46
CA LYS A 36 -13.33 -21.33 -10.09
C LYS A 36 -13.81 -19.92 -9.74
N PHE A 37 -13.01 -18.92 -10.08
CA PHE A 37 -13.12 -17.54 -9.62
C PHE A 37 -13.28 -16.51 -10.75
N GLY A 38 -13.22 -16.91 -12.02
CA GLY A 38 -13.44 -15.98 -13.14
C GLY A 38 -14.84 -15.38 -13.10
N ARG A 39 -14.93 -14.04 -13.16
CA ARG A 39 -16.20 -13.29 -13.13
C ARG A 39 -16.10 -12.11 -14.08
N LYS A 40 -17.23 -11.45 -14.37
CA LYS A 40 -17.20 -10.24 -15.19
C LYS A 40 -16.31 -9.20 -14.51
N GLY A 41 -15.29 -8.72 -15.22
CA GLY A 41 -14.31 -7.77 -14.67
C GLY A 41 -13.23 -8.38 -13.77
N ILE A 42 -13.15 -9.70 -13.64
CA ILE A 42 -12.08 -10.41 -12.90
C ILE A 42 -11.54 -11.50 -13.82
N LYS A 43 -10.26 -11.41 -14.18
CA LYS A 43 -9.59 -12.37 -15.07
C LYS A 43 -8.29 -12.84 -14.47
N PHE A 44 -8.02 -14.13 -14.55
CA PHE A 44 -6.78 -14.74 -14.15
C PHE A 44 -5.85 -14.89 -15.35
N LEU A 45 -4.60 -14.47 -15.18
CA LEU A 45 -3.61 -14.38 -16.23
C LEU A 45 -2.27 -14.87 -15.69
N GLU A 46 -1.44 -15.41 -16.56
CA GLU A 46 -0.06 -15.76 -16.23
C GLU A 46 0.89 -14.91 -17.05
N SER A 47 1.90 -14.35 -16.40
CA SER A 47 2.95 -13.57 -17.06
C SER A 47 4.29 -13.93 -16.45
N ASN A 48 5.25 -14.34 -17.28
CA ASN A 48 6.57 -14.81 -16.84
C ASN A 48 6.49 -15.93 -15.77
N ASN A 49 5.58 -16.88 -15.95
CA ASN A 49 5.29 -17.96 -15.00
C ASN A 49 4.82 -17.50 -13.59
N VAL A 50 4.32 -16.26 -13.49
CA VAL A 50 3.72 -15.73 -12.26
C VAL A 50 2.21 -15.59 -12.48
N PRO A 51 1.38 -16.31 -11.72
CA PRO A 51 -0.07 -16.16 -11.79
C PRO A 51 -0.49 -14.80 -11.21
N SER A 52 -1.44 -14.16 -11.87
CA SER A 52 -1.93 -12.83 -11.55
C SER A 52 -3.43 -12.74 -11.79
N VAL A 53 -4.07 -11.78 -11.13
CA VAL A 53 -5.46 -11.42 -11.35
C VAL A 53 -5.54 -9.97 -11.83
N GLU A 54 -6.31 -9.76 -12.89
CA GLU A 54 -6.66 -8.46 -13.43
C GLU A 54 -8.11 -8.14 -13.07
N LEU A 55 -8.27 -7.08 -12.28
CA LEU A 55 -9.54 -6.47 -11.95
C LEU A 55 -9.81 -5.34 -12.94
N LYS A 56 -11.02 -5.27 -13.50
CA LYS A 56 -11.43 -4.22 -14.43
C LYS A 56 -12.89 -3.83 -14.23
N VAL A 57 -13.11 -2.56 -13.94
CA VAL A 57 -14.46 -1.99 -13.75
C VAL A 57 -15.03 -1.42 -15.06
N ARG A 58 -16.30 -1.03 -15.05
CA ARG A 58 -17.09 -0.55 -16.19
C ARG A 58 -16.50 0.62 -16.93
N ASN A 59 -15.89 1.58 -16.23
CA ASN A 59 -15.23 2.73 -16.85
C ASN A 59 -13.88 2.36 -17.50
N GLY A 60 -13.46 1.10 -17.40
CA GLY A 60 -12.24 0.55 -17.96
C GLY A 60 -11.03 0.62 -17.03
N SER A 61 -11.14 1.27 -15.87
CA SER A 61 -10.05 1.31 -14.88
C SER A 61 -9.69 -0.12 -14.47
N SER A 62 -8.39 -0.37 -14.28
CA SER A 62 -7.91 -1.73 -14.00
C SER A 62 -6.80 -1.77 -12.96
N VAL A 63 -6.76 -2.88 -12.21
CA VAL A 63 -5.70 -3.20 -11.24
C VAL A 63 -5.17 -4.60 -11.56
N ARG A 64 -3.86 -4.80 -11.45
CA ARG A 64 -3.22 -6.11 -11.58
C ARG A 64 -2.52 -6.50 -10.29
N VAL A 65 -2.84 -7.69 -9.79
CA VAL A 65 -2.26 -8.26 -8.57
C VAL A 65 -1.57 -9.57 -8.91
N GLN A 66 -0.29 -9.69 -8.54
CA GLN A 66 0.44 -10.95 -8.56
C GLN A 66 0.00 -11.79 -7.35
N ILE A 67 -0.48 -13.00 -7.62
CA ILE A 67 -1.10 -13.83 -6.59
C ILE A 67 -0.06 -14.32 -5.57
N PRO A 68 1.08 -14.93 -5.95
CA PRO A 68 1.94 -15.65 -4.99
C PRO A 68 2.52 -14.79 -3.88
N ASN A 69 2.60 -13.48 -4.11
CA ASN A 69 3.24 -12.50 -3.22
C ASN A 69 2.29 -11.33 -2.88
N ALA A 70 1.00 -11.43 -3.25
CA ALA A 70 -0.02 -10.40 -3.05
C ALA A 70 0.39 -8.98 -3.49
N HIS A 71 1.23 -8.90 -4.53
CA HIS A 71 1.82 -7.64 -4.98
C HIS A 71 0.95 -6.97 -6.04
N ILE A 72 0.51 -5.73 -5.79
CA ILE A 72 -0.18 -4.93 -6.80
C ILE A 72 0.86 -4.29 -7.69
N SER A 73 1.01 -4.82 -8.91
CA SER A 73 2.05 -4.41 -9.85
C SER A 73 1.64 -3.28 -10.78
N SER A 74 0.33 -3.04 -10.96
CA SER A 74 -0.19 -2.01 -11.87
C SER A 74 -1.56 -1.52 -11.41
N TYR A 75 -1.77 -0.22 -11.52
CA TYR A 75 -3.06 0.41 -11.36
C TYR A 75 -3.22 1.50 -12.43
N LYS A 76 -4.27 1.34 -13.25
CA LYS A 76 -4.58 2.20 -14.38
C LYS A 76 -5.99 2.76 -14.24
N PRO A 77 -6.20 3.84 -13.48
CA PRO A 77 -7.47 4.55 -13.47
C PRO A 77 -7.78 5.18 -14.83
N LYS A 78 -9.07 5.31 -15.13
CA LYS A 78 -9.55 6.13 -16.24
C LYS A 78 -9.19 7.61 -15.98
N VAL A 79 -8.60 8.26 -16.97
CA VAL A 79 -8.37 9.72 -16.98
C VAL A 79 -9.24 10.34 -18.07
N TYR A 80 -9.87 11.49 -17.77
CA TYR A 80 -10.88 12.10 -18.67
C TYR A 80 -10.34 13.26 -19.51
N TRP A 81 -9.16 13.80 -19.18
CA TRP A 81 -8.49 14.83 -19.97
C TRP A 81 -7.72 14.30 -21.19
N LYS A 82 -7.73 12.97 -21.41
CA LYS A 82 -7.16 12.30 -22.59
C LYS A 82 -8.25 11.45 -23.24
N ASP A 83 -8.40 11.53 -24.56
CA ASP A 83 -9.32 10.67 -25.31
C ASP A 83 -8.95 9.20 -25.09
N ASP A 84 -9.88 8.42 -24.55
CA ASP A 84 -9.67 7.04 -24.11
C ASP A 84 -8.48 6.78 -23.17
N GLY A 85 -8.09 7.79 -22.38
CA GLY A 85 -6.92 7.74 -21.53
C GLY A 85 -7.03 6.81 -20.32
N PHE A 86 -6.00 6.01 -20.11
CA PHE A 86 -5.70 5.31 -18.86
C PHE A 86 -4.24 5.57 -18.52
N GLU A 87 -3.93 5.98 -17.31
CA GLU A 87 -2.56 6.31 -16.89
C GLU A 87 -2.06 5.33 -15.85
N GLU A 88 -0.81 4.86 -15.98
CA GLU A 88 -0.18 4.05 -14.94
C GLU A 88 0.26 4.95 -13.78
N VAL A 89 -0.23 4.63 -12.59
CA VAL A 89 0.00 5.43 -11.38
C VAL A 89 0.97 4.76 -10.42
N LEU A 90 1.14 3.44 -10.52
CA LEU A 90 2.14 2.73 -9.73
C LEU A 90 3.46 2.69 -10.48
N TYR A 91 4.52 3.08 -9.77
CA TYR A 91 5.87 2.92 -10.28
C TYR A 91 6.35 1.50 -9.97
N THR A 92 6.42 0.65 -10.99
CA THR A 92 6.84 -0.75 -10.86
C THR A 92 7.95 -1.06 -11.86
N LEU A 93 9.08 -1.54 -11.35
CA LEU A 93 10.19 -2.02 -12.15
C LEU A 93 10.06 -3.54 -12.34
N PRO A 94 10.13 -4.04 -13.58
CA PRO A 94 10.12 -5.48 -13.82
C PRO A 94 11.34 -6.14 -13.15
N GLY A 95 11.13 -7.33 -12.60
CA GLY A 95 12.21 -8.13 -12.04
C GLY A 95 13.26 -8.44 -13.12
N LYS A 96 14.52 -8.15 -12.84
CA LYS A 96 15.63 -8.55 -13.72
C LYS A 96 16.02 -9.98 -13.34
N GLU A 97 16.29 -10.84 -14.32
CA GLU A 97 16.74 -12.23 -14.08
C GLU A 97 17.96 -12.34 -13.16
N LYS A 98 18.78 -11.27 -13.07
CA LYS A 98 19.97 -11.21 -12.19
C LYS A 98 19.67 -10.87 -10.73
N ASP A 99 18.52 -10.25 -10.42
CA ASP A 99 18.13 -9.79 -9.08
C ASP A 99 16.84 -10.48 -8.64
N SER A 100 16.93 -11.72 -8.16
CA SER A 100 15.83 -12.54 -7.60
C SER A 100 14.60 -12.82 -8.50
N GLY A 101 14.48 -12.16 -9.65
CA GLY A 101 13.30 -12.22 -10.53
C GLY A 101 12.07 -11.46 -10.01
N VAL A 102 12.13 -10.86 -8.81
CA VAL A 102 10.99 -10.18 -8.18
C VAL A 102 10.87 -8.74 -8.70
N ALA A 103 9.65 -8.35 -9.07
CA ALA A 103 9.35 -6.96 -9.45
C ALA A 103 9.51 -6.03 -8.24
N LYS A 104 10.08 -4.83 -8.47
CA LYS A 104 10.27 -3.81 -7.42
C LYS A 104 9.25 -2.68 -7.62
N GLY A 105 8.87 -1.99 -6.56
CA GLY A 105 7.87 -0.94 -6.59
C GLY A 105 6.46 -1.48 -6.41
N GLY A 106 5.47 -0.87 -7.04
CA GLY A 106 4.06 -1.23 -6.87
C GLY A 106 3.56 -1.02 -5.43
N ILE A 107 2.53 -1.78 -5.04
CA ILE A 107 2.05 -1.85 -3.66
C ILE A 107 2.27 -3.27 -3.16
N GLY A 108 3.22 -3.43 -2.26
CA GLY A 108 3.52 -4.69 -1.58
C GLY A 108 3.09 -4.66 -0.12
N LEU A 109 2.52 -5.77 0.36
CA LEU A 109 2.24 -5.95 1.78
C LEU A 109 3.53 -6.42 2.48
N VAL A 110 4.13 -5.54 3.28
CA VAL A 110 5.35 -5.82 4.03
C VAL A 110 4.99 -6.08 5.48
N ILE A 111 5.15 -7.32 5.91
CA ILE A 111 4.92 -7.71 7.30
C ILE A 111 6.21 -8.32 7.82
N ASN A 112 6.77 -7.67 8.84
CA ASN A 112 7.94 -8.15 9.55
C ASN A 112 7.49 -8.63 10.91
N ASP A 113 7.80 -9.90 11.23
CA ASP A 113 7.62 -10.40 12.57
C ASP A 113 8.67 -9.79 13.51
N ALA A 114 8.25 -9.40 14.70
CA ALA A 114 9.10 -8.89 15.76
C ALA A 114 9.64 -10.04 16.63
N SER A 115 9.94 -11.20 16.04
CA SER A 115 10.50 -12.34 16.79
C SER A 115 11.83 -11.94 17.40
N GLU A 116 12.02 -12.21 18.69
CA GLU A 116 13.21 -11.82 19.47
C GLU A 116 14.53 -12.22 18.75
N GLY A 117 15.52 -11.34 18.87
CA GLY A 117 16.71 -11.30 18.03
C GLY A 117 17.40 -12.65 17.81
N GLY A 118 17.51 -13.06 16.54
CA GLY A 118 18.35 -14.18 16.13
C GLY A 118 18.03 -14.78 14.76
N SER A 119 16.78 -14.72 14.30
CA SER A 119 16.39 -15.23 12.98
C SER A 119 16.51 -14.16 11.90
N LYS A 120 17.45 -14.34 10.97
CA LYS A 120 17.61 -13.48 9.76
C LYS A 120 16.50 -13.71 8.71
N GLY A 121 15.25 -13.92 9.11
CA GLY A 121 14.14 -14.18 8.18
C GLY A 121 12.80 -13.75 8.74
N SER A 122 12.06 -12.95 7.96
CA SER A 122 10.65 -12.67 8.23
C SER A 122 9.85 -13.98 8.07
N LEU A 123 9.04 -14.34 9.08
CA LEU A 123 8.17 -15.53 9.06
C LEU A 123 7.18 -15.56 7.87
N ILE A 124 6.99 -14.43 7.20
CA ILE A 124 5.94 -14.20 6.21
C ILE A 124 6.54 -14.09 4.80
N SER A 125 7.87 -13.99 4.69
CA SER A 125 8.57 -13.89 3.40
C SER A 125 8.47 -15.16 2.54
N SER A 126 7.97 -16.28 3.09
CA SER A 126 7.81 -17.56 2.38
C SER A 126 6.37 -18.07 2.31
N SER A 127 5.37 -17.30 2.74
CA SER A 127 3.97 -17.72 2.66
C SER A 127 3.42 -17.52 1.26
N GLU A 128 3.04 -18.63 0.61
CA GLU A 128 2.37 -18.61 -0.68
C GLU A 128 0.93 -18.14 -0.51
N TRP A 129 0.61 -17.03 -1.14
CA TRP A 129 -0.75 -16.46 -1.15
C TRP A 129 -1.64 -17.21 -2.13
N THR A 130 -2.90 -17.39 -1.76
CA THR A 130 -3.90 -18.07 -2.60
C THR A 130 -5.19 -17.27 -2.66
N VAL A 131 -5.93 -17.42 -3.77
CA VAL A 131 -7.25 -16.79 -3.93
C VAL A 131 -8.26 -17.52 -3.04
N LYS A 132 -8.89 -16.77 -2.15
CA LYS A 132 -9.91 -17.25 -1.22
C LYS A 132 -11.31 -17.02 -1.76
N ASP A 133 -11.59 -15.80 -2.23
CA ASP A 133 -12.88 -15.42 -2.78
C ASP A 133 -12.78 -14.26 -3.79
N VAL A 134 -13.86 -14.04 -4.54
CA VAL A 134 -14.02 -12.95 -5.52
C VAL A 134 -15.45 -12.43 -5.52
N ASP A 135 -15.60 -11.14 -5.70
CA ASP A 135 -16.92 -10.51 -5.84
C ASP A 135 -16.94 -9.52 -7.01
N SER A 136 -18.06 -9.48 -7.72
CA SER A 136 -18.26 -8.59 -8.86
C SER A 136 -19.70 -8.11 -8.87
N ASP A 137 -19.89 -6.87 -8.40
CA ASP A 137 -21.16 -6.18 -8.50
C ASP A 137 -21.24 -5.47 -9.85
N SER A 138 -21.76 -6.17 -10.86
CA SER A 138 -22.10 -5.56 -12.16
C SER A 138 -20.97 -4.78 -12.84
N ILE A 139 -19.70 -5.07 -12.51
CA ILE A 139 -18.48 -4.32 -12.85
C ILE A 139 -18.43 -2.87 -12.34
N ASP A 140 -19.26 -2.54 -11.36
CA ASP A 140 -19.28 -1.28 -10.60
C ASP A 140 -18.43 -1.38 -9.34
N ALA A 141 -18.25 -2.59 -8.83
CA ALA A 141 -17.22 -2.94 -7.87
C ALA A 141 -16.71 -4.33 -8.22
N VAL A 142 -15.40 -4.50 -8.26
CA VAL A 142 -14.78 -5.82 -8.40
C VAL A 142 -13.78 -6.00 -7.28
N GLN A 143 -13.73 -7.20 -6.72
CA GLN A 143 -12.92 -7.51 -5.56
C GLN A 143 -12.32 -8.91 -5.67
N VAL A 144 -11.10 -9.05 -5.16
CA VAL A 144 -10.47 -10.33 -4.90
C VAL A 144 -9.98 -10.37 -3.46
N GLU A 145 -10.23 -11.49 -2.77
CA GLU A 145 -9.67 -11.79 -1.46
C GLU A 145 -8.57 -12.84 -1.64
N LEU A 146 -7.35 -12.46 -1.25
CA LEU A 146 -6.22 -13.36 -1.12
C LEU A 146 -6.06 -13.75 0.35
N SER A 147 -5.56 -14.94 0.61
CA SER A 147 -5.22 -15.36 1.97
C SER A 147 -3.89 -16.09 2.01
N CYS A 148 -3.19 -15.94 3.12
CA CYS A 148 -2.03 -16.75 3.45
C CYS A 148 -2.03 -17.06 4.95
N SER A 149 -1.42 -18.18 5.31
CA SER A 149 -1.21 -18.57 6.70
C SER A 149 0.29 -18.59 6.99
N SER A 150 0.70 -18.02 8.12
CA SER A 150 2.06 -18.14 8.64
C SER A 150 2.01 -18.50 10.12
N GLY A 151 2.33 -19.75 10.43
CA GLY A 151 2.22 -20.28 11.79
C GLY A 151 0.80 -20.12 12.35
N PRO A 152 0.62 -19.45 13.51
CA PRO A 152 -0.70 -19.22 14.11
C PRO A 152 -1.47 -18.04 13.49
N LEU A 153 -0.85 -17.27 12.58
CA LEU A 153 -1.45 -16.09 11.98
C LEU A 153 -2.11 -16.43 10.64
N GLU A 154 -3.40 -16.14 10.54
CA GLU A 154 -4.14 -16.14 9.28
C GLU A 154 -4.26 -14.70 8.77
N ILE A 155 -3.85 -14.48 7.53
CA ILE A 155 -3.85 -13.16 6.91
C ILE A 155 -4.80 -13.21 5.72
N SER A 156 -5.76 -12.29 5.67
CA SER A 156 -6.62 -12.06 4.53
C SER A 156 -6.35 -10.67 3.97
N TYR A 157 -6.12 -10.58 2.66
CA TYR A 157 -5.84 -9.35 1.94
C TYR A 157 -6.87 -9.14 0.83
N VAL A 158 -7.64 -8.07 0.97
CA VAL A 158 -8.74 -7.76 0.06
C VAL A 158 -8.33 -6.60 -0.83
N VAL A 159 -8.42 -6.79 -2.15
CA VAL A 159 -8.21 -5.75 -3.15
C VAL A 159 -9.52 -5.49 -3.85
N SER A 160 -10.03 -4.26 -3.70
CA SER A 160 -11.29 -3.82 -4.29
C SER A 160 -11.05 -2.64 -5.23
N LEU A 161 -11.74 -2.62 -6.37
CA LEU A 161 -11.66 -1.56 -7.36
C LEU A 161 -13.05 -1.00 -7.65
N TYR A 162 -13.16 0.33 -7.57
CA TYR A 162 -14.39 1.10 -7.81
C TYR A 162 -14.16 2.15 -8.90
N PRO A 163 -15.19 2.52 -9.69
CA PRO A 163 -15.16 3.64 -10.62
C PRO A 163 -15.36 4.94 -9.82
N LEU A 164 -14.30 5.48 -9.24
CA LEU A 164 -14.37 6.76 -8.51
C LEU A 164 -14.27 7.97 -9.47
N SER A 165 -14.98 9.05 -9.13
CA SER A 165 -14.84 10.39 -9.72
C SER A 165 -15.28 11.44 -8.70
N MET A 166 -14.38 12.35 -8.33
CA MET A 166 -14.65 13.60 -7.60
C MET A 166 -13.62 14.67 -8.02
N ALA A 167 -13.88 15.93 -7.68
CA ALA A 167 -13.22 17.11 -8.24
C ALA A 167 -12.62 18.03 -7.19
N SER A 168 -11.40 18.53 -7.41
CA SER A 168 -11.03 19.96 -7.25
C SER A 168 -9.55 20.22 -7.59
N ALA A 169 -9.30 21.34 -8.27
CA ALA A 169 -7.98 21.80 -8.71
C ALA A 169 -7.11 22.42 -7.59
N ARG A 170 -5.77 22.25 -7.70
CA ARG A 170 -4.72 23.32 -7.68
C ARG A 170 -3.30 22.72 -7.84
N ALA A 171 -2.41 23.51 -8.45
CA ALA A 171 -1.10 23.11 -8.96
C ALA A 171 0.05 23.08 -7.92
N LYS A 172 0.79 21.95 -7.86
CA LYS A 172 2.23 21.73 -7.51
C LYS A 172 2.50 20.23 -7.34
N ALA A 173 3.67 19.70 -7.75
CA ALA A 173 4.02 18.30 -7.45
C ALA A 173 4.51 18.22 -6.00
N GLY A 174 3.91 17.34 -5.20
CA GLY A 174 4.19 17.32 -3.75
C GLY A 174 3.16 16.55 -2.95
N ILE A 175 3.36 16.53 -1.63
CA ILE A 175 2.39 15.96 -0.69
C ILE A 175 1.76 17.07 0.14
N GLN A 176 0.43 17.06 0.21
CA GLN A 176 -0.38 17.98 1.00
C GLN A 176 -1.14 17.23 2.09
N GLY A 177 -1.49 17.95 3.17
CA GLY A 177 -2.36 17.44 4.23
C GLY A 177 -1.61 16.99 5.49
N LEU A 178 -0.28 16.94 5.46
CA LEU A 178 0.57 16.59 6.60
C LEU A 178 1.04 17.78 7.44
N ARG A 179 0.53 18.99 7.17
CA ARG A 179 0.86 20.20 7.94
C ARG A 179 0.48 20.03 9.41
N LYS A 180 1.36 20.49 10.31
CA LYS A 180 1.31 20.35 11.77
C LYS A 180 1.43 18.91 12.27
N CYS A 181 1.71 17.94 11.40
CA CYS A 181 2.00 16.59 11.84
C CYS A 181 3.45 16.50 12.33
N TRP A 182 3.64 15.75 13.40
CA TRP A 182 4.96 15.35 13.85
C TRP A 182 5.56 14.35 12.87
N TYR A 183 6.87 14.46 12.65
CA TYR A 183 7.62 13.49 11.86
C TYR A 183 9.01 13.26 12.45
N CYS A 184 9.59 12.12 12.11
CA CYS A 184 10.98 11.81 12.35
C CYS A 184 11.61 11.15 11.12
N THR A 185 12.93 11.27 11.01
CA THR A 185 13.70 10.63 9.93
C THR A 185 13.97 9.19 10.30
N GLU A 186 13.37 8.27 9.53
CA GLU A 186 13.48 6.82 9.69
C GLU A 186 13.54 6.18 8.30
N PRO A 187 14.32 5.10 8.11
CA PRO A 187 14.35 4.38 6.85
C PRO A 187 13.08 3.53 6.69
N PRO A 188 12.69 3.20 5.44
CA PRO A 188 11.63 2.24 5.20
C PRO A 188 12.00 0.86 5.76
N LEU A 189 11.00 0.03 6.00
CA LEU A 189 11.22 -1.38 6.29
C LEU A 189 11.82 -2.07 5.05
N SER A 190 12.78 -2.98 5.26
CA SER A 190 13.31 -3.77 4.14
C SER A 190 12.21 -4.68 3.59
N SER A 191 12.19 -4.81 2.26
CA SER A 191 11.12 -5.51 1.55
C SER A 191 11.64 -6.11 0.24
N PRO A 192 11.12 -7.26 -0.22
CA PRO A 192 11.44 -7.77 -1.55
C PRO A 192 10.98 -6.85 -2.69
N PHE A 193 10.04 -5.94 -2.42
CA PHE A 193 9.53 -4.96 -3.38
C PHE A 193 10.28 -3.63 -3.33
N GLU A 194 11.35 -3.51 -2.53
CA GLU A 194 12.05 -2.24 -2.34
C GLU A 194 12.72 -1.77 -3.65
N VAL A 195 12.36 -0.57 -4.11
CA VAL A 195 13.09 0.12 -5.19
C VAL A 195 14.38 0.72 -4.63
N LEU A 196 14.25 1.38 -3.46
CA LEU A 196 15.34 1.96 -2.70
C LEU A 196 15.55 1.13 -1.44
N SER A 197 16.78 0.69 -1.18
CA SER A 197 17.09 0.01 0.08
C SER A 197 17.00 0.97 1.28
N PRO A 198 16.70 0.49 2.49
CA PRO A 198 16.68 1.30 3.72
C PRO A 198 17.96 2.13 3.92
N SER A 199 19.11 1.54 3.57
CA SER A 199 20.42 2.20 3.65
C SER A 199 20.59 3.30 2.60
N GLU A 200 19.98 3.16 1.42
CA GLU A 200 20.03 4.18 0.36
C GLU A 200 19.08 5.33 0.61
N ALA A 201 17.90 5.06 1.19
CA ALA A 201 16.90 6.06 1.53
C ALA A 201 17.42 7.13 2.50
N LEU A 202 18.39 6.76 3.36
CA LEU A 202 19.00 7.67 4.34
C LEU A 202 20.35 8.27 3.92
N LYS A 203 20.95 7.89 2.79
CA LYS A 203 22.23 8.52 2.42
C LYS A 203 21.97 9.99 2.10
N PRO A 204 22.78 10.93 2.60
CA PRO A 204 22.63 12.34 2.26
C PRO A 204 22.78 12.54 0.74
N GLU A 205 22.09 13.52 0.19
CA GLU A 205 22.39 13.98 -1.16
C GLU A 205 23.74 14.71 -1.14
N SER A 206 24.59 14.40 -2.13
CA SER A 206 25.82 15.15 -2.32
C SER A 206 25.45 16.59 -2.70
N PRO A 207 25.94 17.61 -1.97
CA PRO A 207 25.62 18.98 -2.29
C PRO A 207 26.08 19.30 -3.72
N GLY A 208 25.21 19.94 -4.51
CA GLY A 208 25.63 20.53 -5.78
C GLY A 208 26.68 21.61 -5.53
N LEU A 209 27.53 21.89 -6.54
CA LEU A 209 28.60 22.88 -6.48
C LEU A 209 28.14 24.30 -6.05
N LEU A 210 26.83 24.56 -5.99
CA LEU A 210 26.21 25.85 -5.70
C LEU A 210 25.15 25.81 -4.58
N ASP A 211 25.02 24.70 -3.84
CA ASP A 211 24.03 24.59 -2.76
C ASP A 211 24.60 25.13 -1.43
N PHE A 212 24.39 26.42 -1.18
CA PHE A 212 24.79 27.10 0.06
C PHE A 212 23.85 26.83 1.26
N ASP A 213 22.74 26.13 1.05
CA ASP A 213 21.74 25.76 2.07
C ASP A 213 21.87 24.28 2.46
N PHE A 214 23.03 23.88 2.99
CA PHE A 214 23.21 22.52 3.51
C PHE A 214 22.47 22.37 4.85
N GLU A 215 21.31 21.70 4.84
CA GLU A 215 20.68 21.28 6.10
C GLU A 215 21.58 20.26 6.80
N PRO A 216 21.89 20.46 8.11
CA PRO A 216 22.71 19.50 8.84
C PRO A 216 22.04 18.13 8.86
N GLU A 217 22.83 17.06 8.70
CA GLU A 217 22.35 15.68 8.78
C GLU A 217 21.44 15.50 10.01
N GLU A 218 20.17 15.24 9.75
CA GLU A 218 19.19 15.07 10.81
C GLU A 218 19.52 13.79 11.58
N LYS A 219 19.71 13.91 12.89
CA LYS A 219 19.89 12.74 13.76
C LYS A 219 18.64 11.88 13.67
N ARG A 220 18.83 10.58 13.41
CA ARG A 220 17.77 9.57 13.44
C ARG A 220 16.97 9.66 14.75
N GLY A 221 15.65 9.57 14.65
CA GLY A 221 14.75 9.68 15.80
C GLY A 221 14.57 11.09 16.37
N SER A 222 15.15 12.12 15.76
CA SER A 222 14.79 13.50 16.08
C SER A 222 13.40 13.83 15.54
N TRP A 223 12.58 14.47 16.38
CA TRP A 223 11.20 14.82 16.06
C TRP A 223 11.10 16.27 15.63
N LYS A 224 10.39 16.51 14.54
CA LYS A 224 10.07 17.84 14.01
C LYS A 224 8.58 17.93 13.70
N VAL A 225 8.09 19.14 13.48
CA VAL A 225 6.72 19.41 13.05
C VAL A 225 6.75 19.96 11.64
N GLN A 226 5.90 19.44 10.76
CA GLN A 226 5.78 19.90 9.38
C GLN A 226 5.06 21.25 9.33
N GLU A 227 5.78 22.35 9.14
CA GLU A 227 5.20 23.69 9.12
C GLU A 227 4.68 24.08 7.72
N GLU A 228 5.38 23.65 6.68
CA GLU A 228 5.03 23.94 5.30
C GLU A 228 3.74 23.21 4.90
N PRO A 229 2.87 23.84 4.10
CA PRO A 229 1.63 23.23 3.64
C PRO A 229 1.85 22.12 2.60
N TYR A 230 3.03 22.09 1.96
CA TYR A 230 3.41 21.14 0.93
C TYR A 230 4.81 20.60 1.22
N ILE A 231 4.99 19.30 1.01
CA ILE A 231 6.30 18.67 0.94
C ILE A 231 6.71 18.69 -0.53
N ILE A 232 7.78 19.42 -0.85
CA ILE A 232 8.35 19.43 -2.19
C ILE A 232 9.26 18.22 -2.32
N LEU A 233 8.89 17.32 -3.23
CA LEU A 233 9.60 16.07 -3.47
C LEU A 233 10.68 16.32 -4.52
N LYS A 234 11.62 17.22 -4.26
CA LYS A 234 12.78 17.43 -5.15
C LYS A 234 13.97 16.68 -4.61
N ASP A 235 14.23 16.89 -3.34
CA ASP A 235 15.37 16.34 -2.64
C ASP A 235 15.05 14.93 -2.12
N ARG A 236 16.08 14.22 -1.69
CA ARG A 236 15.88 12.93 -1.04
C ARG A 236 15.21 13.12 0.32
N LEU A 237 14.22 12.29 0.61
CA LEU A 237 13.54 12.27 1.90
C LEU A 237 13.19 10.85 2.34
N SER A 238 13.18 10.62 3.64
CA SER A 238 12.75 9.37 4.28
C SER A 238 12.22 9.70 5.66
N ARG A 239 10.90 9.88 5.77
CA ARG A 239 10.24 10.41 6.97
C ARG A 239 9.05 9.53 7.35
N VAL A 240 8.85 9.38 8.65
CA VAL A 240 7.65 8.78 9.22
C VAL A 240 6.86 9.86 9.94
N TYR A 241 5.62 10.10 9.48
CA TYR A 241 4.68 11.03 10.06
C TYR A 241 3.76 10.29 11.02
N ALA A 242 3.83 10.64 12.31
CA ALA A 242 3.03 10.01 13.34
C ALA A 242 3.10 10.82 14.64
N ALA A 243 2.22 10.53 15.60
CA ALA A 243 2.43 10.99 16.96
C ALA A 243 3.66 10.28 17.57
N PRO A 244 4.56 10.98 18.30
CA PRO A 244 5.65 10.33 19.01
C PRO A 244 5.14 9.22 19.94
N PRO A 245 5.81 8.06 20.07
CA PRO A 245 5.34 6.96 20.90
C PRO A 245 4.99 7.36 22.34
N GLN A 246 5.78 8.26 22.93
CA GLN A 246 5.54 8.80 24.28
C GLN A 246 4.27 9.66 24.35
N GLU A 247 3.93 10.34 23.26
CA GLU A 247 2.71 11.15 23.15
C GLU A 247 1.45 10.26 23.08
N ARG A 248 1.57 9.10 22.42
CA ARG A 248 0.47 8.11 22.30
C ARG A 248 0.03 7.51 23.64
N LEU A 249 0.87 7.62 24.67
CA LEU A 249 0.54 7.16 26.03
C LEU A 249 -0.43 8.09 26.77
N LYS A 250 -0.66 9.31 26.25
CA LYS A 250 -1.59 10.27 26.84
C LYS A 250 -3.04 9.87 26.51
N ALA A 251 -3.96 10.22 27.40
CA ALA A 251 -5.40 9.98 27.18
C ALA A 251 -5.94 10.68 25.91
N PHE A 252 -5.38 11.84 25.59
CA PHE A 252 -5.71 12.60 24.37
C PHE A 252 -4.41 13.10 23.75
N TYR A 253 -4.24 12.84 22.46
CA TYR A 253 -3.10 13.32 21.70
C TYR A 253 -3.49 13.62 20.25
N ASN A 254 -2.66 14.39 19.57
CA ASN A 254 -2.83 14.68 18.15
C ASN A 254 -2.24 13.53 17.33
N THR A 255 -3.10 12.79 16.62
CA THR A 255 -2.69 11.79 15.63
C THR A 255 -2.26 12.46 14.32
N SER A 256 -1.49 11.74 13.51
CA SER A 256 -1.35 12.05 12.08
C SER A 256 -2.74 12.08 11.41
N PRO A 257 -2.92 12.80 10.31
CA PRO A 257 -4.21 12.82 9.61
C PRO A 257 -4.54 11.44 9.04
N THR A 258 -5.84 11.14 8.90
CA THR A 258 -6.30 9.89 8.28
C THR A 258 -6.25 9.93 6.75
N LYS A 259 -6.05 11.13 6.17
CA LYS A 259 -5.94 11.35 4.73
C LYS A 259 -4.83 12.35 4.40
N TYR A 260 -4.17 12.13 3.29
CA TYR A 260 -3.21 13.07 2.70
C TYR A 260 -3.29 12.96 1.17
N GLU A 261 -2.76 13.96 0.49
CA GLU A 261 -2.89 14.09 -0.97
C GLU A 261 -1.52 14.10 -1.61
N THR A 262 -1.34 13.29 -2.66
CA THR A 262 -0.18 13.31 -3.54
C THR A 262 -0.57 14.01 -4.83
N LEU A 263 0.24 14.98 -5.22
CA LEU A 263 0.02 15.84 -6.36
C LEU A 263 1.15 15.56 -7.35
N ASP A 264 0.81 15.28 -8.61
CA ASP A 264 1.76 15.16 -9.72
C ASP A 264 1.38 16.16 -10.81
N GLN A 265 2.19 17.22 -10.94
CA GLN A 265 2.00 18.23 -11.97
C GLN A 265 2.29 17.71 -13.38
N GLY A 266 3.30 16.86 -13.55
CA GLY A 266 3.73 16.41 -14.87
C GLY A 266 2.67 15.55 -15.53
N LYS A 267 1.95 14.77 -14.72
CA LYS A 267 0.84 13.92 -15.18
C LYS A 267 -0.55 14.52 -14.96
N GLU A 268 -0.63 15.68 -14.29
CA GLU A 268 -1.89 16.30 -13.84
C GLU A 268 -2.74 15.35 -12.98
N LEU A 269 -2.07 14.50 -12.19
CA LEU A 269 -2.71 13.49 -11.36
C LEU A 269 -2.76 13.93 -9.89
N PHE A 270 -3.91 13.68 -9.27
CA PHE A 270 -4.17 13.99 -7.88
C PHE A 270 -4.74 12.75 -7.19
N PHE A 271 -4.01 12.21 -6.23
CA PHE A 271 -4.48 11.08 -5.43
C PHE A 271 -4.63 11.47 -3.98
N ARG A 272 -5.70 11.00 -3.36
CA ARG A 272 -5.86 11.00 -1.93
C ARG A 272 -5.57 9.61 -1.40
N VAL A 273 -4.60 9.54 -0.50
CA VAL A 273 -4.30 8.32 0.24
C VAL A 273 -4.99 8.41 1.59
N ILE A 274 -5.84 7.43 1.88
CA ILE A 274 -6.59 7.33 3.12
C ILE A 274 -6.12 6.09 3.86
N ARG A 275 -5.82 6.26 5.14
CA ARG A 275 -5.41 5.18 6.04
C ARG A 275 -6.53 4.80 6.99
N ILE A 276 -6.66 3.50 7.24
CA ILE A 276 -7.54 2.93 8.25
C ILE A 276 -6.71 1.96 9.09
N GLY A 277 -6.82 2.04 10.43
CA GLY A 277 -6.18 1.11 11.37
C GLY A 277 -4.66 1.29 11.60
N PHE A 278 -3.96 1.99 10.72
CA PHE A 278 -2.53 2.29 10.85
C PHE A 278 -2.29 3.66 11.49
N GLU A 279 -1.29 3.80 12.36
CA GLU A 279 -0.97 5.08 13.04
C GLU A 279 0.08 5.92 12.31
N ASP A 280 0.94 5.27 11.53
CA ASP A 280 2.09 5.91 10.90
C ASP A 280 1.85 6.10 9.41
N ILE A 281 2.41 7.17 8.85
CA ILE A 281 2.46 7.40 7.40
C ILE A 281 3.93 7.48 7.01
N TYR A 282 4.37 6.58 6.16
CA TYR A 282 5.69 6.66 5.57
C TYR A 282 5.65 7.55 4.33
N VAL A 283 6.65 8.42 4.20
CA VAL A 283 6.88 9.23 3.02
C VAL A 283 8.37 9.21 2.71
N GLY A 284 8.72 8.68 1.55
CA GLY A 284 10.07 8.61 1.05
C GLY A 284 10.16 9.02 -0.40
N SER A 285 11.32 9.55 -0.78
CA SER A 285 11.61 9.95 -2.15
C SER A 285 13.10 9.77 -2.46
N PRO A 286 13.46 9.22 -3.63
CA PRO A 286 14.85 9.05 -4.05
C PRO A 286 15.60 10.36 -4.28
N GLY A 287 14.90 11.48 -4.47
CA GLY A 287 15.50 12.73 -4.92
C GLY A 287 16.18 12.57 -6.29
N SER A 288 17.36 13.16 -6.43
CA SER A 288 18.21 13.06 -7.63
C SER A 288 18.57 11.62 -8.02
N SER A 289 18.50 10.67 -7.08
CA SER A 289 18.82 9.28 -7.37
C SER A 289 17.74 8.49 -8.11
N ALA A 290 16.58 9.11 -8.40
CA ALA A 290 15.50 8.51 -9.19
C ALA A 290 16.00 8.01 -10.57
N GLU A 291 16.92 8.77 -11.18
CA GLU A 291 17.51 8.48 -12.50
C GLU A 291 18.19 7.10 -12.59
N LYS A 292 18.59 6.52 -11.44
CA LYS A 292 19.19 5.17 -11.39
C LYS A 292 18.16 4.06 -11.64
N TYR A 293 16.89 4.37 -11.43
CA TYR A 293 15.79 3.42 -11.44
C TYR A 293 14.91 3.59 -12.69
N GLY A 294 14.92 4.77 -13.30
CA GLY A 294 14.27 5.05 -14.58
C GLY A 294 14.29 6.55 -14.89
N ASN A 295 13.53 6.95 -15.91
CA ASN A 295 13.45 8.37 -16.31
C ASN A 295 12.40 9.15 -15.51
N ASP A 296 11.53 8.46 -14.78
CA ASP A 296 10.45 9.07 -14.04
C ASP A 296 10.83 9.24 -12.56
N TYR A 297 10.35 10.34 -11.98
CA TYR A 297 10.36 10.52 -10.54
C TYR A 297 9.29 9.63 -9.88
N PHE A 298 9.55 9.13 -8.69
CA PHE A 298 8.59 8.34 -7.92
C PHE A 298 8.67 8.68 -6.44
N ILE A 299 7.57 8.43 -5.73
CA ILE A 299 7.54 8.48 -4.27
C ILE A 299 7.18 7.11 -3.71
N CYS A 300 7.71 6.83 -2.52
CA CYS A 300 7.28 5.71 -1.71
C CYS A 300 6.44 6.25 -0.57
N THR A 301 5.14 5.97 -0.57
CA THR A 301 4.26 6.42 0.50
C THR A 301 3.18 5.38 0.79
N GLY A 302 2.74 5.35 2.04
CA GLY A 302 1.65 4.48 2.46
C GLY A 302 1.48 4.47 3.98
N PRO A 303 0.36 3.92 4.47
CA PRO A 303 0.15 3.71 5.88
C PRO A 303 1.03 2.57 6.39
N ALA A 304 1.49 2.70 7.63
CA ALA A 304 2.39 1.73 8.24
C ALA A 304 2.23 1.67 9.76
N ALA A 305 2.88 0.69 10.37
CA ALA A 305 3.09 0.56 11.80
C ALA A 305 4.59 0.31 12.06
N MET A 306 5.39 1.35 11.84
CA MET A 306 6.86 1.28 11.87
C MET A 306 7.45 1.64 13.23
N LEU A 307 6.81 2.57 13.95
CA LEU A 307 7.34 3.09 15.22
C LEU A 307 6.89 2.25 16.41
N VAL A 308 5.65 1.75 16.35
CA VAL A 308 5.08 0.86 17.37
C VAL A 308 4.46 -0.32 16.62
N PRO A 309 4.94 -1.56 16.83
CA PRO A 309 4.41 -2.72 16.15
C PRO A 309 2.97 -2.99 16.58
N VAL A 310 2.17 -3.53 15.65
CA VAL A 310 0.84 -4.04 15.96
C VAL A 310 0.98 -5.36 16.72
N VAL A 311 0.35 -5.46 17.89
CA VAL A 311 0.31 -6.69 18.69
C VAL A 311 -1.10 -7.27 18.62
N VAL A 312 -1.22 -8.47 18.06
CA VAL A 312 -2.48 -9.22 17.96
C VAL A 312 -2.40 -10.41 18.92
N LYS A 313 -3.28 -10.47 19.92
CA LYS A 313 -3.31 -11.61 20.85
C LYS A 313 -4.08 -12.80 20.26
N PRO A 314 -3.91 -14.02 20.81
CA PRO A 314 -4.67 -15.18 20.37
C PRO A 314 -6.19 -14.92 20.42
N GLY A 315 -6.85 -15.10 19.27
CA GLY A 315 -8.30 -14.87 19.11
C GLY A 315 -8.70 -13.42 18.85
N GLU A 316 -7.75 -12.47 18.82
CA GLU A 316 -8.00 -11.10 18.38
C GLU A 316 -7.87 -10.98 16.86
N GLU A 317 -8.60 -10.03 16.28
CA GLU A 317 -8.53 -9.68 14.86
C GLU A 317 -8.05 -8.23 14.75
N TRP A 318 -7.16 -7.96 13.80
CA TRP A 318 -6.74 -6.60 13.45
C TRP A 318 -7.02 -6.31 11.98
N LYS A 319 -7.46 -5.09 11.69
CA LYS A 319 -7.78 -4.62 10.33
C LYS A 319 -7.09 -3.30 10.06
N GLY A 320 -6.46 -3.22 8.90
CA GLY A 320 -5.93 -1.98 8.34
C GLY A 320 -6.25 -1.90 6.86
N ALA A 321 -6.26 -0.69 6.31
CA ALA A 321 -6.45 -0.48 4.88
C ALA A 321 -5.70 0.76 4.39
N GLN A 322 -5.27 0.68 3.14
CA GLN A 322 -4.91 1.82 2.32
C GLN A 322 -5.97 1.97 1.23
N MET A 323 -6.59 3.14 1.15
CA MET A 323 -7.47 3.50 0.04
C MET A 323 -6.82 4.60 -0.77
N ILE A 324 -6.75 4.40 -2.08
CA ILE A 324 -6.26 5.40 -3.04
C ILE A 324 -7.48 5.88 -3.81
N GLU A 325 -7.87 7.12 -3.56
CA GLU A 325 -8.86 7.82 -4.38
C GLU A 325 -8.10 8.69 -5.38
N HIS A 326 -8.66 8.87 -6.57
CA HIS A 326 -8.13 9.83 -7.53
C HIS A 326 -9.23 10.79 -7.96
N ASP A 327 -8.88 12.07 -8.02
CA ASP A 327 -9.78 13.12 -8.47
C ASP A 327 -9.53 13.35 -9.96
N ASN A 328 -10.23 12.59 -10.81
CA ASN A 328 -10.18 12.76 -12.26
C ASN A 328 -11.50 13.36 -12.75
N LEU A 329 -11.52 14.68 -12.91
CA LEU A 329 -12.44 15.38 -13.82
C LEU A 329 -11.79 15.53 -15.19
#